data_AF-A0A7J3W9F4-F1
#
_entry.id   AF-A0A7J3W9F4-F1
#
_cell.length_a   1.000
_cell.length_b   1.000
_cell.length_c   1.000
_cell.angle_alpha   90.00
_cell.angle_beta   90.00
_cell.angle_gamma   90.00
#
_symmetry.space_group_name_H-M   'P 1'
#
loop_
_entity.id
_entity.type
_entity.pdbx_description
1 polymer ?
#
loop_
_entity_poly.entity_id
_entity_poly.type
_entity_poly.pdbx_seq_one_letter_code
_entity_poly.pdbx_strand_id
1 'polypeptide(L)'
;MLNLLEVMSGGVDAKDHLELALRYFEEGKSLVDRDPIQASEKLYKAAEEVVKSLTIHFDLSNIIKRVGERDRWTATELEKAVEAITEKVGEWFRYSWDAAWVLHVWGFHEAKLDSKAVKLRLPSIERMTLEAQKAIGEK
;
A
#
# COMPACT_ATOMS: atom_id res chain seq x y z
N MET A 1 -18.16 3.36 32.10
CA MET A 1 -16.78 3.76 31.77
C MET A 1 -16.45 3.01 30.49
N LEU A 2 -16.47 3.70 29.34
CA LEU A 2 -16.19 3.10 28.04
C LEU A 2 -14.74 2.59 28.03
N ASN A 3 -14.53 1.41 27.47
CA ASN A 3 -13.23 0.76 27.42
C ASN A 3 -12.31 1.59 26.52
N LEU A 4 -11.08 1.87 26.96
CA LEU A 4 -10.11 2.64 26.18
C LEU A 4 -9.79 1.95 24.83
N LEU A 5 -10.03 0.63 24.76
CA LEU A 5 -9.96 -0.17 23.53
C LEU A 5 -11.10 0.12 22.53
N GLU A 6 -12.31 0.47 22.98
CA GLU A 6 -13.42 0.82 22.07
C GLU A 6 -13.25 2.22 21.49
N VAL A 7 -12.63 3.14 22.24
CA VAL A 7 -12.37 4.51 21.75
C VAL A 7 -11.24 4.54 20.70
N MET A 8 -10.38 3.53 20.66
CA MET A 8 -9.37 3.35 19.61
C MET A 8 -9.87 2.59 18.37
N SER A 9 -11.08 2.01 18.42
CA SER A 9 -11.68 1.25 17.31
C SER A 9 -12.25 2.12 16.18
N GLY A 10 -12.14 3.45 16.28
CA GLY A 10 -12.41 4.36 15.17
C GLY A 10 -11.29 4.42 14.12
N GLY A 11 -10.17 3.72 14.34
CA GLY A 11 -9.08 3.57 13.38
C GLY A 11 -9.24 2.29 12.57
N VAL A 12 -9.21 2.41 11.24
CA VAL A 12 -9.22 1.30 10.28
C VAL A 12 -8.20 0.22 10.68
N ASP A 13 -8.60 -1.05 10.74
CA ASP A 13 -7.72 -2.17 11.13
C ASP A 13 -6.70 -2.46 10.00
N ALA A 14 -5.54 -3.03 10.33
CA ALA A 14 -4.61 -3.59 9.36
C ALA A 14 -5.31 -4.53 8.37
N LYS A 15 -6.30 -5.31 8.84
CA LYS A 15 -7.11 -6.20 7.99
C LYS A 15 -7.96 -5.47 6.97
N ASP A 16 -8.57 -4.34 7.34
CA ASP A 16 -9.41 -3.54 6.43
C ASP A 16 -8.56 -2.95 5.29
N HIS A 17 -7.38 -2.42 5.63
CA HIS A 17 -6.41 -1.95 4.64
C HIS A 17 -5.91 -3.08 3.74
N LEU A 18 -5.67 -4.29 4.28
CA LEU A 18 -5.31 -5.44 3.46
C LEU A 18 -6.42 -5.82 2.48
N GLU A 19 -7.68 -5.82 2.92
CA GLU A 19 -8.83 -6.10 2.04
C GLU A 19 -8.92 -5.08 0.89
N LEU A 20 -8.73 -3.79 1.18
CA LEU A 20 -8.65 -2.74 0.16
C LEU A 20 -7.48 -2.98 -0.80
N ALA A 21 -6.31 -3.33 -0.28
CA ALA A 21 -5.13 -3.60 -1.10
C ALA A 21 -5.38 -4.73 -2.11
N LEU A 22 -5.95 -5.85 -1.66
CA LEU A 22 -6.26 -7.01 -2.49
C LEU A 22 -7.31 -6.66 -3.57
N ARG A 23 -8.36 -5.91 -3.22
CA ARG A 23 -9.36 -5.44 -4.19
C ARG A 23 -8.74 -4.56 -5.26
N TYR A 24 -7.95 -3.56 -4.85
CA TYR A 24 -7.29 -2.66 -5.80
C TYR A 24 -6.29 -3.39 -6.70
N PHE A 25 -5.57 -4.38 -6.18
CA PHE A 25 -4.64 -5.18 -6.97
C PHE A 25 -5.37 -5.96 -8.07
N GLU A 26 -6.45 -6.67 -7.74
CA GLU A 26 -7.25 -7.41 -8.72
C GLU A 26 -7.90 -6.50 -9.76
N GLU A 27 -8.47 -5.36 -9.33
CA GLU A 27 -8.99 -4.33 -10.24
C GLU A 27 -7.89 -3.84 -11.20
N GLY A 28 -6.73 -3.45 -10.68
CA GLY A 28 -5.62 -2.94 -11.48
C GLY A 28 -5.10 -3.97 -12.48
N LYS A 29 -4.94 -5.23 -12.04
CA LYS A 29 -4.52 -6.37 -12.89
C LYS A 29 -5.49 -6.60 -14.04
N SER A 30 -6.80 -6.49 -13.80
CA SER A 30 -7.83 -6.66 -14.85
C SER A 30 -7.83 -5.55 -15.92
N LEU A 31 -7.29 -4.38 -15.58
CA LEU A 31 -7.30 -3.18 -16.43
C LEU A 31 -6.04 -3.04 -17.29
N VAL A 32 -4.94 -3.73 -16.99
CA VAL A 32 -3.62 -3.47 -17.59
C VAL A 32 -3.63 -3.41 -19.13
N ASP A 33 -4.37 -4.30 -19.79
CA ASP A 33 -4.45 -4.37 -21.25
C ASP A 33 -5.52 -3.45 -21.87
N ARG A 34 -6.44 -2.93 -21.07
CA ARG A 34 -7.59 -2.13 -21.52
C ARG A 34 -7.43 -0.64 -21.25
N ASP A 35 -6.92 -0.32 -20.06
CA ASP A 35 -6.73 1.03 -19.55
C ASP A 35 -5.48 1.06 -18.63
N PRO A 36 -4.28 1.22 -19.21
CA PRO A 36 -3.03 1.21 -18.44
C PRO A 36 -2.93 2.41 -17.47
N ILE A 37 -3.65 3.51 -17.72
CA ILE A 37 -3.67 4.69 -16.83
C ILE A 37 -4.42 4.33 -15.55
N GLN A 38 -5.65 3.81 -15.68
CA GLN A 38 -6.43 3.36 -14.52
C GLN A 38 -5.80 2.15 -13.83
N ALA A 39 -5.21 1.22 -14.58
CA ALA A 39 -4.45 0.12 -14.00
C ALA A 39 -3.33 0.64 -13.10
N SER A 40 -2.58 1.65 -13.55
CA SER A 40 -1.50 2.26 -12.77
C SER A 40 -2.00 2.90 -11.47
N GLU A 41 -3.13 3.61 -11.51
CA GLU A 41 -3.75 4.19 -10.32
C GLU A 41 -4.12 3.12 -9.29
N LYS A 42 -4.79 2.05 -9.76
CA LYS A 42 -5.26 0.95 -8.90
C LYS A 42 -4.11 0.17 -8.30
N LEU A 43 -3.07 -0.12 -9.08
CA LEU A 43 -1.89 -0.81 -8.60
C LEU A 43 -1.09 0.02 -7.58
N TYR A 44 -1.00 1.34 -7.77
CA TYR A 44 -0.43 2.23 -6.74
C TYR A 44 -1.29 2.23 -5.46
N LYS A 45 -2.62 2.33 -5.57
CA LYS A 45 -3.53 2.25 -4.41
C LYS A 45 -3.38 0.92 -3.66
N ALA A 46 -3.18 -0.19 -4.37
CA ALA A 46 -2.89 -1.47 -3.74
C ALA A 46 -1.62 -1.42 -2.89
N ALA A 47 -0.53 -0.87 -3.42
CA ALA A 47 0.71 -0.71 -2.66
C ALA A 47 0.57 0.27 -1.49
N GLU A 48 -0.14 1.38 -1.66
CA GLU A 48 -0.42 2.34 -0.59
C GLU A 48 -1.16 1.67 0.57
N GLU A 49 -2.20 0.89 0.28
CA GLU A 49 -2.97 0.16 1.28
C GLU A 49 -2.14 -0.95 1.96
N VAL A 50 -1.22 -1.61 1.25
CA VAL A 50 -0.24 -2.52 1.87
C VAL A 50 0.65 -1.79 2.87
N VAL A 51 1.17 -0.61 2.52
CA VAL A 51 2.01 0.21 3.42
C VAL A 51 1.22 0.58 4.69
N LYS A 52 -0.02 1.04 4.55
CA LYS A 52 -0.89 1.38 5.69
C LYS A 52 -1.15 0.16 6.58
N SER A 53 -1.52 -0.95 5.96
CA SER A 53 -1.79 -2.22 6.62
C SER A 53 -0.59 -2.70 7.45
N LEU A 54 0.60 -2.75 6.84
CA LEU A 54 1.82 -3.19 7.51
C LEU A 54 2.31 -2.20 8.59
N THR A 55 2.06 -0.90 8.42
CA THR A 55 2.36 0.11 9.45
C THR A 55 1.60 -0.20 10.74
N ILE A 56 0.32 -0.55 10.62
CA ILE A 56 -0.53 -0.92 11.76
C ILE A 56 -0.11 -2.28 12.30
N HIS A 57 0.10 -3.27 11.43
CA HIS A 57 0.50 -4.63 11.83
C HIS A 57 1.81 -4.65 12.64
N PHE A 58 2.80 -3.85 12.25
CA PHE A 58 4.08 -3.75 12.95
C PHE A 58 4.11 -2.72 14.09
N ASP A 59 2.96 -2.13 14.44
CA ASP A 59 2.82 -1.09 15.47
C ASP A 59 3.87 0.02 15.34
N LEU A 60 3.94 0.64 14.16
CA LEU A 60 4.83 1.78 13.92
C LEU A 60 4.25 3.06 14.54
N SER A 61 4.16 3.10 15.87
CA SER A 61 3.34 4.06 16.62
C SER A 61 3.73 5.53 16.37
N ASN A 62 5.00 5.81 16.06
CA ASN A 62 5.46 7.16 15.71
C ASN A 62 4.84 7.68 14.41
N ILE A 63 4.59 6.79 13.43
CA ILE A 63 3.95 7.11 12.17
C ILE A 63 2.44 7.19 12.38
N ILE A 64 1.85 6.20 13.05
CA ILE A 64 0.41 6.17 13.37
C ILE A 64 0.00 7.45 14.10
N LYS A 65 0.79 7.90 15.09
CA LYS A 65 0.53 9.16 15.80
C LYS A 65 0.52 10.37 14.85
N ARG A 66 1.51 10.50 13.96
CA ARG A 66 1.60 11.62 13.00
C ARG A 66 0.44 11.63 12.01
N VAL A 67 0.01 10.45 11.55
CA VAL A 67 -1.16 10.31 10.68
C VAL A 67 -2.42 10.73 11.43
N GLY A 68 -2.60 10.29 12.68
CA GLY A 68 -3.73 10.67 13.53
C GLY A 68 -3.79 12.17 13.84
N GLU A 69 -2.64 12.81 14.11
CA GLU A 69 -2.55 14.26 14.31
C GLU A 69 -2.95 15.07 13.06
N ARG A 70 -2.79 14.49 11.86
CA ARG A 70 -3.08 15.14 10.57
C ARG A 70 -4.42 14.73 9.97
N ASP A 71 -5.06 13.70 10.52
CA ASP A 71 -6.24 13.04 9.98
C ASP A 71 -6.08 12.61 8.50
N ARG A 72 -4.84 12.35 8.06
CA ARG A 72 -4.54 11.90 6.69
C ARG A 72 -3.16 11.29 6.58
N TRP A 73 -3.04 10.36 5.64
CA TRP A 73 -1.75 9.90 5.12
C TRP A 73 -1.23 10.91 4.11
N THR A 74 0.06 11.26 4.20
CA THR A 74 0.75 12.01 3.15
C THR A 74 1.88 11.17 2.57
N ALA A 75 2.38 11.56 1.39
CA ALA A 75 3.54 10.92 0.78
C ALA A 75 4.74 10.84 1.75
N THR A 76 4.93 11.85 2.60
CA THR A 76 5.99 11.85 3.62
C THR A 76 5.80 10.77 4.68
N GLU A 77 4.57 10.55 5.15
CA GLU A 77 4.27 9.49 6.12
C GLU A 77 4.37 8.11 5.48
N LEU A 78 3.92 7.96 4.22
CA LEU A 78 4.06 6.73 3.45
C LEU A 78 5.53 6.36 3.28
N GLU A 79 6.40 7.31 2.93
CA GLU A 79 7.82 7.00 2.77
C GLU A 79 8.50 6.61 4.08
N LYS A 80 8.18 7.29 5.18
CA LYS A 80 8.69 6.89 6.49
C LYS A 80 8.21 5.50 6.90
N ALA A 81 6.98 5.13 6.53
CA ALA A 81 6.48 3.78 6.73
C ALA A 81 7.23 2.77 5.88
N VAL A 82 7.48 3.06 4.61
CA VAL A 82 8.25 2.19 3.71
C VAL A 82 9.65 1.95 4.25
N GLU A 83 10.35 2.98 4.74
CA GLU A 83 11.66 2.86 5.38
C GLU A 83 11.60 1.87 6.57
N ALA A 84 10.70 2.11 7.52
CA ALA A 84 10.56 1.29 8.72
C ALA A 84 10.08 -0.16 8.43
N ILE A 85 9.23 -0.35 7.41
CA ILE A 85 8.79 -1.69 6.97
C ILE A 85 9.96 -2.41 6.29
N THR A 86 10.76 -1.70 5.49
CA THR A 86 11.93 -2.26 4.80
C THR A 86 12.93 -2.84 5.79
N GLU A 87 13.15 -2.19 6.94
CA GLU A 87 14.00 -2.73 8.01
C GLU A 87 13.48 -4.06 8.59
N LYS A 88 12.15 -4.28 8.54
CA LYS A 88 11.50 -5.48 9.09
C LYS A 88 11.40 -6.63 8.10
N VAL A 89 11.08 -6.34 6.84
CA VAL A 89 10.77 -7.36 5.82
C VAL A 89 11.84 -7.49 4.74
N GLY A 90 12.77 -6.53 4.66
CA GLY A 90 13.91 -6.51 3.75
C GLY A 90 13.80 -5.50 2.59
N GLU A 91 14.95 -5.20 1.98
CA GLU A 91 15.17 -4.22 0.89
C GLU A 91 14.21 -4.35 -0.31
N TRP A 92 13.70 -5.56 -0.58
CA TRP A 92 12.74 -5.79 -1.65
C TRP A 92 11.47 -4.93 -1.54
N PHE A 93 11.09 -4.56 -0.32
CA PHE A 93 9.89 -3.76 -0.07
C PHE A 93 10.05 -2.34 -0.63
N ARG A 94 11.19 -1.68 -0.35
CA ARG A 94 11.53 -0.38 -0.93
C ARG A 94 11.57 -0.42 -2.46
N TYR A 95 12.19 -1.43 -3.07
CA TYR A 95 12.18 -1.57 -4.53
C TYR A 95 10.77 -1.76 -5.11
N SER A 96 9.88 -2.41 -4.36
CA SER A 96 8.49 -2.59 -4.79
C SER A 96 7.70 -1.29 -4.67
N TRP A 97 7.96 -0.51 -3.62
CA TRP A 97 7.42 0.83 -3.46
C TRP A 97 7.92 1.78 -4.55
N ASP A 98 9.22 1.76 -4.90
CA ASP A 98 9.76 2.56 -6.02
C ASP A 98 9.02 2.23 -7.34
N ALA A 99 8.71 0.95 -7.59
CA ALA A 99 7.91 0.54 -8.73
C ALA A 99 6.47 1.09 -8.67
N ALA A 100 5.85 1.09 -7.47
CA ALA A 100 4.53 1.68 -7.25
C ALA A 100 4.53 3.21 -7.47
N TRP A 101 5.58 3.91 -7.03
CA TRP A 101 5.73 5.34 -7.26
C TRP A 101 5.86 5.68 -8.74
N VAL A 102 6.56 4.86 -9.53
CA VAL A 102 6.58 5.03 -10.99
C VAL A 102 5.20 4.80 -11.61
N LEU A 103 4.42 3.82 -11.14
CA LEU A 103 3.02 3.65 -11.59
C LEU A 103 2.19 4.90 -11.26
N HIS A 104 2.35 5.47 -10.06
CA HIS A 104 1.64 6.67 -9.66
C HIS A 104 1.96 7.89 -10.52
N VAL A 105 3.25 8.22 -10.64
CA VAL A 105 3.66 9.44 -11.34
C VAL A 105 3.61 9.25 -12.85
N TRP A 106 4.33 8.25 -13.38
CA TRP A 106 4.46 8.09 -14.83
C TRP A 106 3.26 7.39 -15.45
N GLY A 107 2.60 6.50 -14.70
CA GLY A 107 1.44 5.76 -15.20
C GLY A 107 0.14 6.57 -15.08
N PHE A 108 -0.22 7.00 -13.87
CA PHE A 108 -1.49 7.68 -13.63
C PHE A 108 -1.43 9.18 -13.94
N HIS A 109 -0.51 9.93 -13.31
CA HIS A 109 -0.48 11.39 -13.45
C HIS A 109 0.01 11.88 -14.81
N GLU A 110 1.02 11.23 -15.38
CA GLU A 110 1.62 11.66 -16.64
C GLU A 110 1.16 10.85 -17.86
N ALA A 111 0.44 9.73 -17.66
CA ALA A 111 -0.07 8.86 -18.74
C ALA A 111 1.01 8.41 -19.76
N LYS A 112 2.24 8.14 -19.29
CA LYS A 112 3.39 7.78 -20.12
C LYS A 112 3.65 6.27 -20.21
N LEU A 113 3.05 5.46 -19.34
CA LEU A 113 3.25 4.01 -19.34
C LEU A 113 2.22 3.30 -20.23
N ASP A 114 2.71 2.48 -21.15
CA ASP A 114 1.87 1.54 -21.89
C ASP A 114 1.62 0.26 -21.07
N SER A 115 0.74 -0.61 -21.57
CA SER A 115 0.42 -1.89 -20.90
C SER A 115 1.65 -2.74 -20.63
N LYS A 116 2.64 -2.74 -21.52
CA LYS A 116 3.89 -3.50 -21.32
C LYS A 116 4.68 -2.95 -20.14
N ALA A 117 4.81 -1.63 -20.03
CA ALA A 117 5.51 -0.97 -18.94
C ALA A 117 4.81 -1.14 -17.59
N VAL A 118 3.47 -1.19 -17.57
CA VAL A 118 2.69 -1.54 -16.38
C VAL A 118 2.91 -3.00 -15.99
N LYS A 119 2.85 -3.94 -16.94
CA LYS A 119 3.11 -5.39 -16.70
C LYS A 119 4.48 -5.65 -16.09
N LEU A 120 5.51 -4.89 -16.45
CA LEU A 120 6.86 -5.03 -15.88
C LEU A 120 6.91 -4.71 -14.38
N ARG A 121 5.96 -3.93 -13.86
CA ARG A 121 5.89 -3.52 -12.44
C ARG A 121 4.87 -4.32 -11.63
N LEU A 122 3.94 -4.99 -12.31
CA LEU A 122 2.90 -5.80 -11.68
C LEU A 122 3.45 -6.83 -10.67
N PRO A 123 4.54 -7.58 -10.94
CA PRO A 123 5.08 -8.55 -9.97
C PRO A 123 5.54 -7.92 -8.65
N SER A 124 6.00 -6.66 -8.66
CA SER A 124 6.39 -5.95 -7.44
C SER A 124 5.17 -5.69 -6.55
N ILE A 125 4.06 -5.25 -7.14
CA ILE A 125 2.81 -4.97 -6.42
C ILE A 125 2.18 -6.28 -5.94
N GLU A 126 2.19 -7.32 -6.77
CA GLU A 126 1.74 -8.66 -6.41
C GLU A 126 2.50 -9.18 -5.19
N ARG A 127 3.84 -9.06 -5.19
CA ARG A 127 4.66 -9.45 -4.05
C ARG A 127 4.29 -8.69 -2.78
N MET A 128 4.09 -7.37 -2.84
CA MET A 128 3.66 -6.59 -1.67
C MET A 128 2.34 -7.13 -1.09
N THR A 129 1.35 -7.39 -1.95
CA THR A 129 0.05 -7.91 -1.49
C THR A 129 0.13 -9.32 -0.89
N LEU A 130 0.90 -10.23 -1.52
CA LEU A 130 1.08 -11.60 -1.03
C LEU A 130 1.81 -11.65 0.31
N GLU A 131 2.89 -10.89 0.46
CA GLU A 131 3.66 -10.88 1.71
C GLU A 131 2.87 -10.19 2.84
N ALA A 132 2.10 -9.14 2.54
CA ALA A 132 1.19 -8.54 3.52
C ALA A 132 0.09 -9.52 3.95
N GLN A 133 -0.49 -10.28 3.00
CA GLN A 133 -1.49 -11.30 3.30
C GLN A 133 -0.93 -12.40 4.20
N LYS A 134 0.29 -12.88 3.95
CA LYS A 134 0.96 -13.86 4.82
C LYS A 134 1.17 -13.31 6.23
N ALA A 135 1.72 -12.10 6.35
CA ALA A 135 1.99 -11.49 7.65
C ALA A 135 0.74 -11.30 8.51
N ILE A 136 -0.40 -10.97 7.90
CA ILE A 136 -1.64 -10.62 8.60
C ILE A 136 -2.58 -11.83 8.77
N GLY A 137 -2.52 -12.80 7.85
CA GLY A 137 -3.37 -14.00 7.84
C GLY A 137 -2.94 -15.12 8.79
N GLU A 138 -1.72 -15.07 9.34
CA GLU A 138 -1.18 -16.09 10.27
C GLU A 138 -1.60 -15.90 11.75
N LYS A 139 -2.81 -15.38 12.03
CA LYS A 139 -3.35 -15.30 13.40
C LYS A 139 -4.60 -16.14 13.61
#